data_AF-A0A9D4J8R7-F1
#
_entry.id   AF-A0A9D4J8R7-F1
#
_cell.length_a   1.000
_cell.length_b   1.000
_cell.length_c   1.000
_cell.angle_alpha   90.00
_cell.angle_beta   90.00
_cell.angle_gamma   90.00
#
_symmetry.space_group_name_H-M   'P 1'
#
loop_
_entity.id
_entity.type
_entity.pdbx_description
1 polymer ?
#
loop_
_entity_poly.entity_id
_entity_poly.type
_entity_poly.pdbx_seq_one_letter_code
_entity_poly.pdbx_strand_id
1 'polypeptide(L)' 'MTPSDEAAALTYKLSDIDIYSNSWGPTDSGITVDELPSVVNAAFVEGVEHVNTI' A
#
# COMPACT_ATOMS: atom_id res chain seq x y z
N MET A 1 0.47 -13.95 -2.98
CA MET A 1 0.86 -12.57 -2.62
C MET A 1 1.21 -12.58 -1.15
N THR A 2 2.42 -12.16 -0.81
CA THR A 2 2.84 -11.94 0.57
C THR A 2 2.58 -10.48 0.96
N PRO A 3 2.49 -10.14 2.26
CA PRO A 3 2.44 -8.74 2.69
C PRO A 3 3.59 -7.88 2.16
N SER A 4 4.76 -8.49 1.96
CA SER A 4 5.92 -7.80 1.36
C SER A 4 5.73 -7.49 -0.12
N ASP A 5 5.08 -8.38 -0.88
CA ASP A 5 4.75 -8.12 -2.28
C ASP A 5 3.76 -6.96 -2.42
N GLU A 6 2.77 -6.90 -1.51
CA GLU A 6 1.77 -5.83 -1.45
C GLU A 6 2.40 -4.48 -1.08
N ALA A 7 3.25 -4.47 -0.04
CA ALA A 7 4.00 -3.28 0.35
C ALA A 7 4.88 -2.75 -0.81
N ALA A 8 5.59 -3.63 -1.51
CA ALA A 8 6.40 -3.26 -2.67
C ALA A 8 5.56 -2.73 -3.85
N ALA A 9 4.33 -3.21 -4.01
CA ALA A 9 3.42 -2.70 -5.04
C ALA A 9 2.93 -1.28 -4.73
N LEU A 10 2.70 -0.96 -3.45
CA LEU A 10 2.24 0.36 -3.00
C LEU A 10 3.32 1.46 -3.09
N THR A 11 4.60 1.08 -3.17
CA THR A 11 5.73 2.01 -3.34
C THR A 11 6.46 1.86 -4.68
N TYR A 12 5.90 1.07 -5.60
CA TYR A 12 6.55 0.76 -6.87
C TYR A 12 6.68 2.01 -7.76
N LYS A 13 7.92 2.50 -7.96
CA LYS A 13 8.21 3.74 -8.69
C LYS A 13 7.56 4.96 -8.05
N LEU A 14 7.67 5.08 -6.73
CA LEU A 14 7.11 6.19 -5.96
C LEU A 14 7.54 7.58 -6.43
N SER A 15 8.73 7.72 -7.03
CA SER A 15 9.20 8.99 -7.59
C SER A 15 8.61 9.33 -8.97
N ASP A 16 8.02 8.36 -9.68
CA ASP A 16 7.46 8.53 -11.02
C ASP A 16 5.93 8.47 -11.06
N ILE A 17 5.30 7.74 -10.12
CA ILE A 17 3.85 7.49 -10.09
C ILE A 17 3.20 8.38 -9.05
N ASP A 18 2.37 9.31 -9.51
CA ASP A 18 1.69 10.27 -8.64
C ASP A 18 0.50 9.66 -7.88
N ILE A 19 -0.22 8.72 -8.49
CA ILE A 19 -1.47 8.17 -7.94
C ILE A 19 -1.55 6.66 -8.16
N TYR A 20 -1.81 5.92 -7.08
CA TYR A 20 -2.18 4.51 -7.09
C TYR A 20 -3.68 4.39 -6.81
N SER A 21 -4.41 3.70 -7.68
CA SER A 21 -5.85 3.49 -7.55
C SER A 21 -6.13 2.00 -7.48
N ASN A 22 -6.43 1.54 -6.27
CA ASN A 22 -6.51 0.13 -5.94
C ASN A 22 -7.92 -0.21 -5.44
N SER A 23 -8.52 -1.26 -6.00
CA SER A 23 -9.85 -1.76 -5.60
C SER A 23 -9.76 -3.24 -5.23
N TRP A 24 -8.88 -3.53 -4.29
CA TRP A 24 -8.72 -4.84 -3.66
C TRP A 24 -8.61 -4.64 -2.14
N GLY A 25 -8.84 -5.71 -1.39
CA GLY A 25 -8.84 -5.69 0.07
C GLY A 25 -9.38 -7.00 0.64
N PRO A 26 -9.82 -6.99 1.90
CA PRO A 26 -10.49 -8.14 2.51
C PRO A 26 -11.75 -8.54 1.73
N THR A 27 -12.29 -9.72 2.00
CA THR A 27 -13.52 -10.16 1.34
C THR A 27 -14.72 -9.28 1.73
N ASP A 28 -15.50 -8.84 0.74
CA ASP A 28 -16.73 -8.04 0.90
C ASP A 28 -17.94 -8.84 1.43
N SER A 29 -17.69 -9.89 2.21
CA SER A 29 -18.71 -10.82 2.72
C SER A 29 -19.65 -10.20 3.77
N GLY A 30 -19.39 -8.98 4.22
CA GLY A 30 -20.13 -8.31 5.30
C GLY A 30 -19.86 -8.87 6.70
N ILE A 31 -18.97 -9.86 6.84
CA ILE A 31 -18.60 -10.49 8.12
C ILE A 31 -17.11 -10.40 8.42
N THR A 32 -16.31 -9.93 7.47
CA THR A 32 -14.85 -9.88 7.60
C THR A 32 -14.40 -8.50 8.04
N VAL A 33 -13.57 -8.47 9.07
CA VAL A 33 -12.79 -7.31 9.49
C VAL A 33 -11.33 -7.77 9.51
N ASP A 34 -10.48 -7.05 8.79
CA ASP A 34 -9.06 -7.39 8.66
C ASP A 34 -8.22 -6.13 8.86
N GLU A 35 -6.95 -6.32 9.25
CA GLU A 35 -6.01 -5.24 9.51
C GLU A 35 -4.88 -5.21 8.49
N LEU A 36 -4.22 -4.06 8.34
CA LEU A 36 -3.02 -3.97 7.52
C LEU A 36 -1.84 -4.63 8.24
N PRO A 37 -1.11 -5.56 7.60
CA PRO A 37 0.17 -6.02 8.10
C PRO A 37 1.14 -4.84 8.32
N SER A 38 2.03 -4.95 9.31
CA SER A 38 2.95 -3.86 9.67
C SER A 38 3.79 -3.36 8.50
N VAL A 39 4.24 -4.26 7.61
CA VAL A 39 5.02 -3.90 6.41
C VAL A 39 4.20 -3.14 5.37
N VAL A 40 2.90 -3.44 5.25
CA VAL A 40 1.99 -2.74 4.33
C VAL A 40 1.66 -1.35 4.89
N ASN A 41 1.44 -1.25 6.20
CA ASN A 41 1.25 0.04 6.88
C ASN A 41 2.49 0.95 6.69
N ALA A 42 3.71 0.40 6.84
CA ALA A 42 4.94 1.14 6.59
C ALA A 42 5.02 1.66 5.13
N ALA A 43 4.56 0.90 4.14
CA ALA A 43 4.52 1.35 2.75
C ALA A 43 3.55 2.51 2.51
N PHE A 44 2.40 2.55 3.20
CA PHE A 44 1.51 3.71 3.17
C PHE A 44 2.15 4.96 3.78
N VAL A 45 2.85 4.81 4.91
CA VAL A 45 3.60 5.91 5.54
C VAL A 45 4.68 6.43 4.59
N GLU A 46 5.47 5.54 3.99
CA GLU A 46 6.46 5.91 2.97
C GLU A 46 5.82 6.66 1.80
N GLY A 47 4.68 6.17 1.28
CA GLY A 47 3.97 6.76 0.16
C GLY A 47 3.50 8.21 0.38
N VAL A 48 3.11 8.57 1.61
CA VAL A 48 2.65 9.94 1.93
C VAL A 48 3.76 10.87 2.40
N GLU A 49 4.84 10.32 2.95
CA GLU A 49 5.98 11.07 3.46
C GLU A 49 7.11 11.24 2.43
N HIS A 50 7.07 10.53 1.30
CA HIS A 50 8.09 10.63 0.27
C HIS A 50 8.14 12.03 -0.34
N VAL A 51 9.08 12.83 0.13
CA VAL A 51 9.42 14.11 -0.48
C VAL A 51 10.41 13.86 -1.60
N ASN A 52 9.98 14.09 -2.85
CA ASN A 52 10.89 14.14 -3.99
C ASN A 52 11.94 15.23 -3.72
N THR A 53 13.15 14.80 -3.35
CA THR A 53 14.26 15.72 -3.14
C THR A 53 14.87 16.01 -4.51
N ILE A 54 14.69 17.25 -4.98
CA ILE A 54 15.24 17.75 -6.26
C ILE A 54 16.74 18.02 -6.11
#